data_AF-A0A951BNL3-F1
#
_entry.id   AF-A0A951BNL3-F1
#
_cell.length_a   1.000
_cell.length_b   1.000
_cell.length_c   1.000
_cell.angle_alpha   90.00
_cell.angle_beta   90.00
_cell.angle_gamma   90.00
#
_symmetry.space_group_name_H-M   'P 1'
#
loop_
_entity.id
_entity.type
_entity.pdbx_description
1 polymer ?
#
loop_
_entity_poly.entity_id
_entity_poly.type
_entity_poly.pdbx_seq_one_letter_code
_entity_poly.pdbx_strand_id
1 'polypeptide(L)'
;MVARVLKQLAAPPDAVEKGGDEILRVFVVDGGLSVSLQRAFDQASTWGVLLVDLARHAARIYARETDLTEQAALEEIRRLFDAEWSRPTDLGSTHSLN
;
A
#
# COMPACT_ATOMS: atom_id res chain seq x y z
N MET A 1 15.62 -25.54 6.90
CA MET A 1 14.91 -24.38 6.34
C MET A 1 13.90 -23.90 7.38
N VAL A 2 13.93 -22.63 7.76
CA VAL A 2 12.89 -22.05 8.62
C VAL A 2 11.65 -21.84 7.74
N ALA A 3 10.53 -22.45 8.09
CA ALA A 3 9.29 -22.25 7.34
C ALA A 3 8.90 -20.76 7.40
N ARG A 4 8.68 -20.14 6.25
CA ARG A 4 8.11 -18.80 6.21
C ARG A 4 6.64 -18.87 6.59
N VAL A 5 6.28 -18.14 7.63
CA VAL A 5 4.89 -18.04 8.10
C VAL A 5 4.28 -16.77 7.52
N LEU A 6 3.12 -16.90 6.89
CA LEU A 6 2.34 -15.78 6.40
C LEU A 6 1.87 -14.92 7.59
N LYS A 7 2.21 -13.63 7.58
CA LYS A 7 1.75 -12.64 8.56
C LYS A 7 0.76 -11.71 7.88
N GLN A 8 -0.46 -11.62 8.40
CA GLN A 8 -1.54 -10.82 7.82
C GLN A 8 -2.07 -9.82 8.85
N LEU A 9 -2.48 -8.65 8.38
CA LEU A 9 -3.21 -7.69 9.20
C LEU A 9 -4.65 -8.18 9.40
N ALA A 10 -5.23 -7.86 10.55
CA ALA A 10 -6.67 -7.99 10.76
C ALA A 10 -7.42 -6.92 9.96
N ALA A 11 -8.67 -7.21 9.58
CA ALA A 11 -9.54 -6.20 8.99
C ALA A 11 -9.77 -5.04 9.97
N PRO A 12 -9.93 -3.80 9.48
CA PRO A 12 -10.33 -2.66 10.31
C PRO A 12 -11.63 -2.96 11.09
N PRO A 13 -11.77 -2.53 12.36
CA PRO A 13 -12.94 -2.84 13.16
C PRO A 13 -14.27 -2.40 12.52
N ASP A 14 -14.29 -1.24 11.88
CA ASP A 14 -15.47 -0.71 11.20
C ASP A 14 -15.87 -1.54 9.97
N ALA A 15 -14.90 -2.08 9.22
CA ALA A 15 -15.17 -3.00 8.13
C ALA A 15 -15.74 -4.34 8.62
N VAL A 16 -15.33 -4.82 9.80
CA VAL A 16 -15.89 -6.01 10.44
C VAL A 16 -17.32 -5.75 10.92
N GLU A 17 -17.55 -4.61 11.55
CA GLU A 17 -18.84 -4.27 12.17
C GLU A 17 -19.92 -3.88 11.15
N LYS A 18 -19.55 -3.15 10.10
CA LYS A 18 -20.49 -2.58 9.12
C LYS A 18 -20.51 -3.31 7.79
N GLY A 19 -19.57 -4.24 7.59
CA GLY A 19 -19.23 -4.77 6.29
C GLY A 19 -18.32 -3.82 5.50
N GLY A 20 -17.55 -4.39 4.59
CA GLY A 20 -16.68 -3.66 3.66
C GLY A 20 -16.05 -4.61 2.67
N ASP A 21 -15.72 -4.09 1.49
CA ASP A 21 -15.04 -4.85 0.44
C ASP A 21 -13.51 -4.70 0.59
N GLU A 22 -12.79 -5.82 0.71
CA GLU A 22 -11.32 -5.81 0.71
C GLU A 22 -10.81 -5.63 -0.73
N ILE A 23 -10.24 -4.48 -1.06
CA ILE A 23 -9.90 -4.16 -2.45
C ILE A 23 -8.43 -4.39 -2.83
N LEU A 24 -7.55 -4.41 -1.84
CA LEU A 24 -6.09 -4.46 -2.01
C LEU A 24 -5.46 -5.26 -0.87
N ARG A 25 -4.57 -6.20 -1.22
CA ARG A 25 -3.60 -6.80 -0.29
C ARG A 25 -2.20 -6.68 -0.87
N VAL A 26 -1.24 -6.29 -0.02
CA VAL A 26 0.16 -6.17 -0.41
C VAL A 26 1.01 -6.93 0.59
N PHE A 27 1.87 -7.81 0.10
CA PHE A 27 2.80 -8.60 0.89
C PHE A 27 4.24 -8.36 0.43
N VAL A 28 5.18 -8.29 1.39
CA VAL A 28 6.60 -8.35 1.07
C VAL A 28 7.00 -9.82 0.95
N VAL A 29 7.39 -10.25 -0.24
CA VAL A 29 7.83 -11.63 -0.54
C VAL A 29 9.14 -11.56 -1.30
N ASP A 30 10.18 -12.18 -0.75
CA ASP A 30 11.51 -12.27 -1.39
C ASP A 30 12.11 -10.93 -1.84
N GLY A 31 11.87 -9.86 -1.07
CA GLY A 31 12.41 -8.52 -1.36
C GLY A 31 11.58 -7.70 -2.35
N GLY A 32 10.50 -8.26 -2.90
CA GLY A 32 9.53 -7.56 -3.74
C GLY A 32 8.14 -7.48 -3.11
N LEU A 33 7.22 -6.82 -3.83
CA LEU A 33 5.81 -6.74 -3.46
C LEU A 33 5.00 -7.78 -4.24
N SER A 34 4.18 -8.55 -3.54
CA SER A 34 3.13 -9.40 -4.13
C SER A 34 1.76 -8.78 -3.83
N VAL A 35 0.98 -8.53 -4.88
CA VAL A 35 -0.26 -7.75 -4.81
C VAL A 35 -1.45 -8.59 -5.25
N SER A 36 -2.53 -8.53 -4.48
CA SER A 36 -3.87 -8.97 -4.90
C SER A 36 -4.79 -7.76 -4.97
N LEU A 37 -5.51 -7.62 -6.08
CA LEU A 37 -6.33 -6.43 -6.36
C LEU A 37 -7.65 -6.85 -7.03
N GLN A 38 -8.75 -6.23 -6.61
CA GLN A 38 -10.02 -6.26 -7.33
C GLN A 38 -10.45 -4.86 -7.77
N ARG A 39 -11.31 -4.78 -8.78
CA ARG A 39 -11.85 -3.49 -9.25
C ARG A 39 -12.86 -2.97 -8.22
N ALA A 40 -12.42 -1.99 -7.44
CA ALA A 40 -13.22 -1.34 -6.39
C ALA A 40 -14.00 -0.10 -6.83
N PHE A 41 -13.52 0.56 -7.88
CA PHE A 41 -14.00 1.88 -8.28
C PHE A 41 -14.32 1.93 -9.76
N ASP A 42 -15.35 2.70 -10.10
CA ASP A 42 -15.71 2.92 -11.50
C ASP A 42 -14.75 3.85 -12.22
N GLN A 43 -14.23 4.84 -11.49
CA GLN A 43 -13.36 5.89 -12.02
C GLN A 43 -11.91 5.62 -11.65
N ALA A 44 -11.02 5.73 -12.65
CA ALA A 44 -9.57 5.60 -12.45
C ALA A 44 -9.03 6.65 -11.46
N SER A 45 -9.60 7.86 -11.45
CA SER A 45 -9.18 8.94 -10.56
C SER A 45 -9.33 8.61 -9.07
N THR A 46 -10.30 7.76 -8.70
CA THR A 46 -10.49 7.33 -7.31
C THR A 46 -9.30 6.52 -6.79
N TRP A 47 -8.62 5.77 -7.67
CA TRP A 47 -7.37 5.10 -7.31
C TRP A 47 -6.26 6.10 -6.99
N GLY A 48 -6.24 7.28 -7.63
CA GLY A 48 -5.31 8.35 -7.29
C GLY A 48 -5.48 8.85 -5.86
N VAL A 49 -6.73 8.96 -5.38
CA VAL A 49 -7.02 9.33 -3.99
C VAL A 49 -6.52 8.24 -3.03
N LEU A 50 -6.80 6.97 -3.33
CA LEU A 50 -6.32 5.84 -2.53
C LEU A 50 -4.79 5.87 -2.36
N LEU A 51 -4.04 6.11 -3.43
CA LEU A 51 -2.57 6.16 -3.38
C LEU A 51 -2.06 7.29 -2.47
N VAL A 52 -2.69 8.46 -2.51
CA VAL A 52 -2.35 9.59 -1.63
C VAL A 52 -2.66 9.23 -0.17
N ASP A 53 -3.79 8.59 0.09
CA ASP A 53 -4.15 8.19 1.46
C ASP A 53 -3.19 7.13 2.00
N LEU A 54 -2.78 6.16 1.18
CA LEU A 54 -1.76 5.17 1.55
C LEU A 54 -0.42 5.84 1.91
N ALA A 55 0.03 6.80 1.09
CA ALA A 55 1.25 7.55 1.37
C ALA A 55 1.19 8.32 2.70
N ARG A 56 0.04 8.93 3.02
CA ARG A 56 -0.18 9.62 4.29
C ARG A 56 -0.19 8.66 5.48
N HIS A 57 -0.82 7.49 5.35
CA HIS A 57 -0.79 6.49 6.42
C HIS A 57 0.63 5.95 6.65
N ALA A 58 1.38 5.68 5.58
CA ALA A 58 2.78 5.27 5.68
C ALA A 58 3.62 6.32 6.40
N ALA A 59 3.50 7.60 6.03
CA ALA A 59 4.21 8.70 6.67
C ALA A 59 3.90 8.81 8.18
N ARG A 60 2.63 8.64 8.57
CA ARG A 60 2.21 8.67 9.98
C ARG A 60 2.79 7.54 10.80
N ILE A 61 2.78 6.32 10.27
CA ILE A 61 3.36 5.16 10.95
C ILE A 61 4.87 5.36 11.08
N TYR A 62 5.53 5.78 10.00
CA TYR A 62 6.97 6.01 10.00
C TYR A 62 7.39 7.07 11.04
N ALA A 63 6.65 8.17 11.13
CA ALA A 63 6.90 9.21 12.12
C ALA A 63 6.61 8.79 13.57
N ARG A 64 5.79 7.76 13.79
CA ARG A 64 5.53 7.19 15.13
C ARG A 64 6.61 6.21 15.56
N GLU A 65 7.25 5.55 14.60
CA GLU A 65 8.22 4.48 14.84
C GLU A 65 9.68 4.92 14.67
N THR A 66 9.89 6.18 14.26
CA THR A 66 11.21 6.77 14.02
C THR A 66 11.25 8.23 14.50
N ASP A 67 12.42 8.87 14.43
CA ASP A 67 12.60 10.28 14.80
C ASP A 67 12.23 11.27 13.67
N LEU A 68 11.75 10.78 12.52
CA LEU A 68 11.33 11.64 11.39
C LEU A 68 9.94 12.24 11.65
N THR A 69 9.72 13.47 11.19
CA THR A 69 8.37 14.07 11.22
C THR A 69 7.48 13.47 10.13
N GLU A 70 6.15 13.47 10.35
CA GLU A 70 5.19 13.02 9.32
C GLU A 70 5.39 13.78 8.00
N GLN A 71 5.67 15.09 8.08
CA GLN A 71 5.94 15.91 6.90
C GLN A 71 7.19 15.45 6.16
N ALA A 72 8.32 15.28 6.86
CA ALA A 72 9.57 14.86 6.24
C ALA A 72 9.45 13.46 5.61
N ALA A 73 8.77 12.52 6.31
CA ALA A 73 8.49 11.20 5.78
C ALA A 73 7.61 11.26 4.52
N LEU A 74 6.56 12.08 4.52
CA LEU A 74 5.67 12.24 3.36
C LEU A 74 6.38 12.90 2.17
N GLU A 75 7.24 13.89 2.42
CA GLU A 75 8.08 14.52 1.38
C GLU A 75 9.02 13.51 0.73
N GLU A 76 9.65 12.65 1.53
CA GLU A 76 10.52 11.59 1.02
C GLU A 76 9.75 10.54 0.20
N ILE A 77 8.60 10.07 0.71
CA ILE A 77 7.71 9.15 0.00
C ILE A 77 7.31 9.75 -1.35
N ARG A 78 6.87 11.01 -1.36
CA ARG A 78 6.47 11.70 -2.60
C ARG A 78 7.64 11.84 -3.58
N ARG A 79 8.83 12.22 -3.09
CA ARG A 79 10.02 12.38 -3.93
C ARG A 79 10.35 11.07 -4.67
N LEU A 80 10.34 9.93 -3.96
CA LEU A 80 10.62 8.64 -4.60
C LEU A 80 9.47 8.16 -5.49
N PHE A 81 8.23 8.41 -5.09
CA PHE A 81 7.06 8.13 -5.94
C PHE A 81 7.16 8.87 -7.28
N ASP A 82 7.44 10.18 -7.26
CA ASP A 82 7.56 11.01 -8.47
C ASP A 82 8.74 10.55 -9.35
N ALA A 83 9.84 10.10 -8.73
CA ALA A 83 11.00 9.56 -9.43
C ALA A 83 10.67 8.23 -10.14
N GLU A 84 10.04 7.29 -9.44
CA GLU A 84 9.61 5.99 -9.97
C GLU A 84 8.55 6.17 -11.07
N TRP A 85 7.61 7.09 -10.88
CA TRP A 85 6.58 7.43 -11.88
C TRP A 85 7.20 7.96 -13.18
N SER A 86 8.26 8.75 -13.07
CA SER A 86 8.94 9.35 -14.22
C SER A 86 9.90 8.37 -14.91
N ARG A 87 10.47 7.41 -14.16
CA ARG A 87 11.43 6.41 -14.63
C ARG A 87 11.22 5.09 -13.89
N PRO A 88 10.32 4.23 -14.38
CA PRO A 88 10.04 2.95 -13.72
C PRO A 88 11.28 2.07 -13.65
N THR A 89 11.58 1.55 -12.46
CA THR A 89 12.67 0.61 -12.20
C THR A 89 12.18 -0.83 -12.14
N ASP A 90 10.88 -1.05 -11.88
CA ASP A 90 10.19 -2.33 -11.99
C ASP A 90 8.77 -2.12 -12.55
N LEU A 91 8.38 -2.91 -13.55
CA LEU A 91 7.01 -2.86 -14.11
C LEU A 91 6.03 -3.79 -13.38
N GLY A 92 6.56 -4.68 -12.52
CA GLY A 92 5.79 -5.62 -11.71
C GLY A 92 5.01 -6.67 -12.53
N SER A 93 4.21 -7.47 -11.81
CA SER A 93 3.20 -8.37 -12.39
C SER A 93 1.94 -8.31 -11.54
N THR A 94 0.77 -8.11 -12.15
CA THR A 94 -0.51 -8.01 -11.44
C THR A 94 -1.40 -9.21 -11.74
N HIS A 95 -1.85 -9.89 -10.70
CA HIS A 95 -2.89 -10.91 -10.80
C HIS A 95 -4.22 -10.31 -10.32
N SER A 96 -5.17 -10.15 -11.24
CA SER A 96 -6.54 -9.80 -10.89
C SER A 96 -7.27 -11.02 -10.33
N LEU A 97 -8.07 -10.82 -9.28
CA LEU A 97 -8.88 -11.88 -8.66
C LEU A 97 -10.23 -12.12 -9.36
N ASN A 98 -10.50 -11.46 -10.48
CA ASN A 98 -11.78 -11.55 -11.20
C ASN A 98 -11.95 -12.88 -11.94
#